data_AF-A0A8T4ZWJ0-F1
#
_entry.id   AF-A0A8T4ZWJ0-F1
#
_cell.length_a   1.000
_cell.length_b   1.000
_cell.length_c   1.000
_cell.angle_alpha   90.00
_cell.angle_beta   90.00
_cell.angle_gamma   90.00
#
_symmetry.space_group_name_H-M   'P 1'
#
loop_
_entity.id
_entity.type
_entity.pdbx_description
1 polymer ?
#
loop_
_entity_poly.entity_id
_entity_poly.type
_entity_poly.pdbx_seq_one_letter_code
_entity_poly.pdbx_strand_id
1 'polypeptide(L)'
;MVRIQRRLSRKRYLGGKYAYEYERLSLDIPSRFHKMVKPFTGHDLDIEISVKGSYLIITLSPRKTFLQAENPREKLRVERLTEAGFLHGNANST
;
A
#
# COMPACT_ATOMS: atom_id res chain seq x y z
N MET A 1 -4.38 -8.76 -22.57
CA MET A 1 -4.76 -7.36 -22.81
C MET A 1 -5.39 -6.81 -21.53
N VAL A 2 -5.04 -5.60 -21.09
CA VAL A 2 -5.64 -4.97 -19.90
C VAL A 2 -6.37 -3.70 -20.36
N ARG A 3 -7.49 -3.36 -19.72
CA ARG A 3 -8.29 -2.16 -20.03
C ARG A 3 -8.61 -1.44 -18.72
N ILE A 4 -8.54 -0.11 -18.72
CA ILE A 4 -9.14 0.68 -17.64
C ILE A 4 -10.65 0.54 -17.77
N GLN A 5 -11.27 -0.02 -16.75
CA GLN A 5 -12.69 -0.21 -16.65
C GLN A 5 -13.32 1.02 -16.01
N ARG A 6 -14.52 1.35 -16.48
CA ARG A 6 -15.33 2.44 -15.94
C ARG A 6 -16.63 1.86 -15.43
N ARG A 7 -16.91 2.08 -14.15
CA ARG A 7 -18.17 1.70 -13.51
C ARG A 7 -18.87 2.94 -12.99
N LEU A 8 -20.11 3.13 -13.40
CA LEU A 8 -21.01 4.12 -12.83
C LEU A 8 -21.81 3.44 -11.73
N SER A 9 -21.67 3.93 -10.51
CA SER A 9 -22.44 3.47 -9.36
C SER A 9 -23.46 4.54 -9.00
N ARG A 10 -24.73 4.12 -8.89
CA ARG A 10 -25.83 4.99 -8.50
C ARG A 10 -26.32 4.61 -7.12
N LYS A 11 -26.27 5.53 -6.17
CA LYS A 11 -26.82 5.34 -4.82
C LYS A 11 -28.03 6.24 -4.63
N ARG A 12 -29.18 5.61 -4.38
CA ARG A 12 -30.42 6.30 -4.03
C ARG A 12 -30.48 6.52 -2.52
N TYR A 13 -30.94 7.69 -2.09
CA TYR A 13 -31.05 8.06 -0.68
C TYR A 13 -32.35 8.83 -0.43
N LEU A 14 -32.71 9.01 0.85
CA LEU A 14 -33.99 9.60 1.28
C LEU A 14 -35.20 8.91 0.61
N GLY A 15 -35.28 7.58 0.75
CA GLY A 15 -36.40 6.80 0.21
C GLY A 15 -36.48 6.77 -1.32
N GLY A 16 -35.41 7.16 -2.03
CA GLY A 16 -35.38 7.23 -3.49
C GLY A 16 -35.68 8.61 -4.07
N LYS A 17 -35.92 9.62 -3.22
CA LYS A 17 -36.15 11.01 -3.65
C LYS A 17 -34.95 11.60 -4.38
N TYR A 18 -33.74 11.16 -4.05
CA TYR A 18 -32.52 11.63 -4.67
C TYR A 18 -31.58 10.47 -5.01
N ALA A 19 -30.74 10.67 -6.03
CA ALA A 19 -29.72 9.71 -6.42
C ALA A 19 -28.39 10.43 -6.67
N TYR A 20 -27.34 9.94 -6.03
CA TYR A 20 -25.97 10.30 -6.37
C TYR A 20 -25.41 9.27 -7.34
N GLU A 21 -24.86 9.74 -8.45
CA GLU A 21 -24.09 8.92 -9.37
C GLU A 21 -22.63 9.27 -9.17
N TYR A 22 -21.79 8.23 -9.02
CA TYR A 22 -20.35 8.40 -8.95
C TYR A 22 -19.68 7.43 -9.91
N GLU A 23 -18.65 7.93 -10.56
CA GLU A 23 -17.82 7.15 -11.46
C GLU A 23 -16.64 6.56 -10.71
N ARG A 24 -16.34 5.29 -11.01
CA ARG A 24 -15.15 4.60 -10.54
C ARG A 24 -14.39 4.05 -11.73
N LEU A 25 -13.12 4.44 -11.83
CA LEU A 25 -12.17 3.84 -12.75
C LEU A 25 -11.38 2.74 -12.02
N SER A 26 -11.18 1.59 -12.67
CA SER A 26 -10.42 0.47 -12.12
C SER A 26 -9.54 -0.18 -13.18
N LEU A 27 -8.39 -0.71 -12.75
CA LEU A 27 -7.48 -1.46 -13.60
C LEU A 27 -7.32 -2.87 -13.03
N ASP A 28 -7.65 -3.89 -13.80
CA ASP A 28 -7.42 -5.27 -13.39
C ASP A 28 -5.94 -5.60 -13.53
N ILE A 29 -5.34 -6.11 -12.45
CA ILE A 29 -3.93 -6.50 -12.42
C ILE A 29 -3.81 -7.97 -12.81
N PRO A 30 -3.15 -8.30 -13.94
CA PRO A 30 -2.94 -9.69 -14.35
C PRO A 30 -2.27 -10.55 -13.26
N SER A 31 -2.67 -11.83 -13.19
CA SER A 31 -2.21 -12.80 -12.18
C SER A 31 -0.69 -12.91 -12.08
N ARG A 32 0.02 -12.79 -13.21
CA ARG A 32 1.50 -12.79 -13.27
C ARG A 32 2.16 -11.72 -12.39
N PHE A 33 1.46 -10.63 -12.07
CA PHE A 33 1.97 -9.54 -11.25
C PHE A 33 1.48 -9.60 -9.79
N HIS A 34 0.61 -10.55 -9.43
CA HIS A 34 0.03 -10.63 -8.08
C HIS A 34 1.09 -10.77 -7.00
N LYS A 35 2.18 -11.52 -7.24
CA LYS A 35 3.26 -11.67 -6.26
C LYS A 35 3.92 -10.33 -5.90
N MET A 36 4.02 -9.42 -6.86
CA MET A 36 4.62 -8.09 -6.65
C MET A 36 3.65 -7.09 -6.03
N VAL A 37 2.35 -7.20 -6.36
CA VAL A 37 1.34 -6.24 -5.89
C VAL A 37 0.73 -6.61 -4.54
N LYS A 38 0.64 -7.91 -4.22
CA LYS A 38 0.08 -8.38 -2.94
C LYS A 38 0.67 -7.68 -1.70
N PRO A 39 1.99 -7.46 -1.59
CA PRO A 39 2.58 -6.75 -0.46
C PRO A 39 2.05 -5.32 -0.25
N PHE A 40 1.51 -4.69 -1.30
CA PHE A 40 0.95 -3.33 -1.23
C PHE A 40 -0.57 -3.34 -0.97
N THR A 41 -1.19 -4.52 -0.88
CA THR A 41 -2.64 -4.64 -0.66
C THR A 41 -2.96 -4.33 0.80
N GLY A 42 -3.94 -3.44 1.04
CA GLY A 42 -4.36 -3.03 2.38
C GLY A 42 -3.53 -1.88 2.98
N HIS A 43 -2.56 -1.35 2.22
CA HIS A 43 -1.83 -0.14 2.58
C HIS A 43 -2.40 1.07 1.84
N ASP A 44 -2.28 2.24 2.46
CA ASP A 44 -2.52 3.51 1.77
C ASP A 44 -1.34 3.77 0.82
N LEU A 45 -1.65 4.04 -0.44
CA LEU A 45 -0.66 4.34 -1.47
C LEU A 45 -0.93 5.74 -2.03
N ASP A 46 0.13 6.53 -2.20
CA ASP A 46 0.08 7.75 -2.99
C ASP A 46 0.17 7.40 -4.49
N ILE A 47 -0.49 8.19 -5.33
CA ILE A 47 -0.60 7.96 -6.77
C ILE A 47 0.01 9.15 -7.51
N GLU A 48 0.97 8.86 -8.37
CA GLU A 48 1.45 9.81 -9.37
C GLU A 48 1.10 9.31 -10.77
N ILE A 49 0.58 10.20 -11.59
CA ILE A 49 0.18 9.89 -12.97
C ILE A 49 0.99 10.75 -13.90
N SER A 50 1.67 10.13 -14.86
CA SER A 50 2.37 10.82 -15.94
C SER A 50 2.08 10.18 -17.28
N VAL A 51 2.16 11.00 -18.34
CA VAL A 51 2.02 10.54 -19.73
C VAL A 51 3.35 10.78 -20.42
N LYS A 52 3.93 9.72 -20.98
CA LYS A 52 5.18 9.78 -21.74
C LYS A 52 4.94 9.21 -23.13
N GLY A 53 4.79 10.09 -24.12
CA GLY A 53 4.39 9.71 -25.48
C GLY A 53 3.02 9.03 -25.46
N SER A 54 2.93 7.79 -25.96
CA SER A 54 1.71 6.97 -25.96
C SER A 54 1.51 6.14 -24.69
N TYR A 55 2.37 6.29 -23.68
CA TYR A 55 2.33 5.50 -22.45
C TYR A 55 1.72 6.28 -21.30
N LEU A 56 0.73 5.68 -20.65
CA LEU A 56 0.25 6.10 -19.33
C LEU A 56 1.09 5.38 -18.26
N ILE A 57 1.73 6.14 -17.39
CA ILE A 57 2.52 5.64 -16.27
C ILE A 57 1.79 5.99 -14.98
N ILE A 58 1.37 4.95 -14.24
CA ILE A 58 0.78 5.08 -12.91
C ILE A 58 1.81 4.56 -11.91
N THR A 59 2.35 5.47 -11.11
CA THR A 59 3.31 5.14 -10.06
C THR A 59 2.55 5.09 -8.73
N LEU A 60 2.71 3.99 -8.00
CA LEU A 60 2.14 3.80 -6.68
C LEU A 60 3.29 3.74 -5.68
N SER A 61 3.25 4.58 -4.64
CA SER A 61 4.23 4.60 -3.57
C SER A 61 3.52 4.40 -2.22
N PRO A 62 4.08 3.64 -1.28
CA PRO A 62 3.54 3.56 0.07
C PRO A 62 3.45 4.95 0.68
N ARG A 63 2.24 5.32 1.11
CA ARG A 63 2.04 6.56 1.83
C ARG A 63 2.79 6.45 3.16
N LYS A 64 3.64 7.43 3.46
CA LYS A 64 4.32 7.50 4.76
C LYS A 64 3.31 7.85 5.83
N THR A 65 2.56 6.85 6.31
CA THR A 65 1.77 7.02 7.52
C THR A 65 2.77 7.20 8.67
N PHE A 66 2.71 8.31 9.38
CA PHE A 66 3.56 8.66 10.53
C PHE A 66 3.42 7.70 11.74
N LEU A 67 3.00 6.45 11.53
CA LEU A 67 2.74 5.46 12.55
C LEU A 67 3.44 4.13 12.22
N GLN A 68 4.74 4.19 12.03
CA GLN A 68 5.59 3.28 12.80
C GLN A 68 6.37 4.15 13.78
N ALA A 69 5.70 4.56 14.86
CA ALA A 69 6.46 4.69 16.10
C ALA A 69 7.06 3.29 16.29
N GLU A 70 8.39 3.18 16.26
CA GLU A 70 9.10 2.02 16.78
C GLU A 70 8.34 1.61 18.03
N ASN A 71 7.71 0.43 18.02
CA ASN A 71 6.87 0.03 19.13
C ASN A 71 7.78 0.10 20.36
N PRO A 72 7.57 1.00 21.34
CA PRO A 72 8.58 1.28 22.36
C PRO A 72 8.98 0.01 23.11
N ARG A 73 8.05 -0.97 23.15
CA ARG A 73 8.23 -2.31 23.68
C ARG A 73 9.23 -3.17 22.91
N GLU A 74 9.32 -3.07 21.58
CA GLU A 74 10.34 -3.78 20.79
C GLU A 74 11.70 -3.14 20.98
N LYS A 75 11.80 -1.81 20.98
CA LYS A 75 13.04 -1.09 21.29
C LYS A 75 13.57 -1.43 22.68
N LEU A 76 12.71 -1.35 23.70
CA LEU A 76 13.01 -1.75 25.09
C LEU A 76 13.32 -3.26 25.23
N ARG A 77 12.85 -4.11 24.31
CA ARG A 77 13.16 -5.55 24.32
C ARG A 77 14.52 -5.80 23.71
N VAL A 78 14.86 -5.14 22.61
CA VAL A 78 16.18 -5.20 21.98
C VAL A 78 17.24 -4.60 22.90
N GLU A 79 17.00 -3.43 23.49
CA GLU A 79 17.89 -2.80 24.48
C GLU A 79 18.12 -3.72 25.69
N ARG A 80 17.06 -4.26 26.30
CA ARG A 80 17.20 -5.20 27.43
C ARG A 80 17.90 -6.50 27.08
N LEU A 81 17.71 -7.04 25.87
CA LEU A 81 18.41 -8.26 25.42
C LEU A 81 19.89 -8.00 25.12
N THR A 82 20.22 -6.77 24.71
CA THR A 82 21.59 -6.32 24.45
C THR A 82 22.32 -6.03 25.76
N GLU A 83 21.67 -5.36 26.72
CA GLU A 83 22.19 -5.10 28.07
C GLU A 83 22.33 -6.38 28.90
N ALA A 84 21.41 -7.35 28.74
CA ALA A 84 21.49 -8.65 29.41
C ALA A 84 22.48 -9.63 28.77
N GLY A 85 23.27 -9.20 27.77
CA GLY A 85 24.34 -10.00 27.18
C GLY A 85 23.91 -11.18 26.30
N PHE A 86 22.62 -11.27 25.94
CA PHE A 86 22.10 -12.39 25.14
C PHE A 86 22.40 -12.27 23.63
N LEU A 87 22.86 -11.10 23.17
CA LEU A 87 23.25 -10.86 21.77
C LEU A 87 24.74 -10.54 21.64
N HIS A 88 25.61 -11.42 22.15
CA HIS A 88 27.03 -11.45 21.77
C HIS A 88 27.28 -12.66 20.87
N GLY A 89 26.93 -12.51 19.59
CA GLY A 89 27.35 -13.40 18.52
C GLY A 89 28.57 -12.82 17.82
N ASN A 90 29.73 -13.41 18.09
CA ASN A 90 31.05 -13.11 17.53
C ASN A 90 31.04 -12.71 16.05
N ALA A 91 31.66 -11.57 15.74
CA ALA A 91 32.31 -11.35 14.46
C ALA A 91 33.72 -10.82 14.72
N ASN A 92 34.66 -11.74 14.87
CA ASN A 92 36.09 -11.56 14.60
C ASN A 92 36.74 -12.95 14.45
N SER A 93 36.86 -13.42 13.21
CA SER A 93 37.91 -14.36 12.83
C SER A 93 38.22 -14.23 11.34
N THR A 94 39.33 -13.53 11.09
CA THR A 94 40.29 -13.65 9.97
C THR A 94 39.87 -13.25 8.56
#